data_AF-A0A848DS23-F1
#
_entry.id   AF-A0A848DS23-F1
#
_cell.length_a   1.000
_cell.length_b   1.000
_cell.length_c   1.000
_cell.angle_alpha   90.00
_cell.angle_beta   90.00
_cell.angle_gamma   90.00
#
_symmetry.space_group_name_H-M   'P 1'
#
loop_
_entity.id
_entity.type
_entity.pdbx_description
1 polymer ?
#
loop_
_entity_poly.entity_id
_entity_poly.type
_entity_poly.pdbx_seq_one_letter_code
_entity_poly.pdbx_strand_id
1 'polypeptide(L)'
;MKTRPAGNVPDVTVGKLLHRGGVRAVHLQAVSLASIGLCVGLWIRAKTVDQDERGNAERRALFVGLWPPMFWLIAQSVREYERGRSR
;
A
#
# COMPACT_ATOMS: atom_id res chain seq x y z
N MET A 1 32.51 21.00 18.66
CA MET A 1 31.29 20.74 19.46
C MET A 1 30.79 19.34 19.09
N LYS A 2 31.04 18.36 19.97
CA LYS A 2 30.81 16.93 19.71
C LYS A 2 29.38 16.58 20.12
N THR A 3 28.50 16.34 19.15
CA THR A 3 27.12 15.91 19.41
C THR A 3 27.12 14.45 19.88
N ARG A 4 26.29 14.20 20.89
CA ARG A 4 26.17 12.98 21.69
C ARG A 4 25.95 11.74 20.80
N PRO A 5 26.43 10.54 21.20
CA PRO A 5 26.09 9.31 20.51
C PRO A 5 24.58 9.10 20.62
N ALA A 6 23.92 8.93 19.48
CA ALA A 6 22.52 8.59 19.42
C ALA A 6 22.28 7.36 20.30
N GLY A 7 21.41 7.50 21.31
CA GLY A 7 20.93 6.38 22.09
C GLY A 7 20.40 5.31 21.15
N ASN A 8 20.62 4.06 21.53
CA ASN A 8 20.33 2.86 20.75
C ASN A 8 18.81 2.63 20.64
N VAL A 9 18.08 3.56 20.04
CA VAL A 9 16.69 3.33 19.62
C VAL A 9 16.80 2.29 18.52
N PRO A 10 16.25 1.09 18.69
CA PRO A 10 16.23 0.14 17.60
C PRO A 10 15.43 0.81 16.48
N ASP A 11 16.12 1.21 15.40
CA ASP A 11 15.53 1.75 14.19
C ASP A 11 14.73 0.61 13.55
N VAL A 12 13.52 0.40 14.06
CA VAL A 12 12.53 -0.55 13.56
C VAL A 12 11.53 0.26 12.76
N THR A 13 11.98 0.83 11.65
CA THR A 13 11.08 1.49 10.72
C THR A 13 10.14 0.43 10.13
N VAL A 14 8.87 0.78 9.93
CA VAL A 14 7.88 -0.09 9.27
C VAL A 14 8.41 -0.65 7.94
N GLY A 15 9.13 0.17 7.16
CA GLY A 15 9.79 -0.27 5.92
C GLY A 15 10.82 -1.39 6.12
N LYS A 16 11.59 -1.36 7.20
CA LYS A 16 12.58 -2.38 7.56
C LYS A 16 11.91 -3.70 7.98
N LEU A 17 10.81 -3.62 8.74
CA LEU A 17 10.03 -4.81 9.12
C LEU A 17 9.42 -5.48 7.90
N LEU A 18 8.78 -4.72 7.02
CA LEU A 18 8.18 -5.25 5.79
C LEU A 18 9.25 -5.88 4.89
N HIS A 19 10.39 -5.21 4.71
CA HIS A 19 11.48 -5.75 3.90
C HIS A 19 12.10 -7.02 4.52
N ARG A 20 12.23 -7.10 5.85
CA ARG A 20 12.64 -8.33 6.54
C ARG A 20 11.66 -9.48 6.35
N GLY A 21 10.36 -9.18 6.25
CA GLY A 21 9.31 -10.13 5.89
C GLY A 21 9.27 -10.50 4.39
N GLY A 22 10.23 -10.03 3.58
CA GLY A 22 10.31 -10.32 2.15
C GLY A 22 9.48 -9.39 1.25
N VAL A 23 8.77 -8.42 1.83
CA VAL A 23 7.96 -7.47 1.06
C VAL A 23 8.84 -6.36 0.50
N ARG A 24 9.04 -6.38 -0.82
CA ARG A 24 9.73 -5.30 -1.55
C ARG A 24 8.76 -4.21 -2.01
N ALA A 25 9.27 -2.99 -2.19
CA ALA A 25 8.47 -1.85 -2.64
C ALA A 25 7.70 -2.11 -3.94
N VAL A 26 8.29 -2.89 -4.87
CA VAL A 26 7.63 -3.24 -6.15
C VAL A 26 6.36 -4.06 -5.97
N HIS A 27 6.30 -4.97 -4.98
CA HIS A 27 5.10 -5.77 -4.71
C HIS A 27 3.95 -4.88 -4.25
N LEU A 28 4.22 -3.94 -3.35
CA LEU A 28 3.23 -3.00 -2.83
C LEU A 28 2.73 -2.04 -3.92
N GLN A 29 3.60 -1.61 -4.83
CA GLN A 29 3.18 -0.83 -6.01
C GLN A 29 2.31 -1.65 -6.96
N ALA A 30 2.65 -2.92 -7.20
CA ALA A 30 1.82 -3.82 -7.99
C ALA A 30 0.44 -4.03 -7.35
N VAL A 31 0.38 -4.24 -6.03
CA VAL A 31 -0.89 -4.37 -5.27
C VAL A 31 -1.71 -3.06 -5.31
N SER A 32 -1.05 -1.91 -5.26
CA SER A 32 -1.69 -0.60 -5.44
C SER A 32 -2.39 -0.50 -6.80
N LEU A 33 -1.67 -0.80 -7.89
CA LEU A 33 -2.24 -0.80 -9.24
C LEU A 33 -3.32 -1.86 -9.42
N ALA A 34 -3.13 -3.06 -8.86
CA ALA A 34 -4.11 -4.14 -8.89
C ALA A 34 -5.40 -3.74 -8.17
N SER A 35 -5.32 -2.98 -7.07
CA SER A 35 -6.51 -2.47 -6.37
C SER A 35 -7.31 -1.48 -7.23
N ILE A 36 -6.65 -0.65 -8.04
CA ILE A 36 -7.32 0.23 -9.00
C ILE A 36 -8.08 -0.63 -10.03
N GLY A 37 -7.40 -1.62 -10.63
CA GLY A 37 -8.02 -2.52 -11.60
C GLY A 37 -9.20 -3.29 -11.01
N LEU A 38 -9.06 -3.81 -9.79
CA LEU A 38 -10.11 -4.51 -9.07
C LEU A 38 -11.30 -3.59 -8.76
N CYS A 39 -11.07 -2.34 -8.34
CA CYS A 39 -12.11 -1.35 -8.14
C CYS A 39 -12.92 -1.12 -9.42
N VAL A 40 -12.24 -0.86 -10.54
CA VAL A 40 -12.90 -0.65 -11.85
C VAL A 40 -13.68 -1.89 -12.28
N GLY A 41 -13.08 -3.09 -12.17
CA GLY A 41 -13.74 -4.35 -12.52
C GLY A 41 -14.99 -4.62 -11.67
N LEU A 42 -14.91 -4.39 -10.36
CA LEU A 42 -16.05 -4.50 -9.45
C LEU A 42 -17.13 -3.48 -9.77
N TRP A 43 -16.76 -2.26 -10.17
CA TRP A 43 -17.71 -1.23 -10.55
C TRP A 43 -18.44 -1.56 -11.85
N ILE A 44 -17.73 -2.09 -12.84
CA ILE A 44 -18.34 -2.60 -14.08
C ILE A 44 -19.33 -3.73 -13.74
N ARG A 45 -18.92 -4.68 -12.90
CA ARG A 45 -19.81 -5.77 -12.44
C ARG A 45 -20.99 -5.27 -11.61
N ALA A 46 -20.86 -4.16 -10.88
CA ALA A 46 -21.96 -3.54 -10.16
C ALA A 46 -23.02 -2.95 -11.12
N LYS A 47 -22.69 -2.67 -12.38
CA LYS A 47 -23.68 -2.23 -13.37
C LYS A 47 -24.56 -3.38 -13.89
N THR A 48 -24.18 -4.62 -13.62
CA THR A 48 -24.91 -5.82 -14.08
C THR A 48 -25.76 -6.47 -12.98
N VAL A 49 -25.78 -5.92 -11.76
CA VAL A 49 -26.65 -6.39 -10.68
C VAL A 49 -27.92 -5.54 -10.61
N ASP A 50 -28.99 -6.12 -10.06
CA ASP A 50 -30.27 -5.42 -9.88
C ASP A 50 -30.13 -4.14 -9.05
N GLN A 51 -31.01 -3.17 -9.26
CA GLN A 51 -30.90 -1.82 -8.67
C GLN A 51 -30.83 -1.83 -7.13
N ASP A 52 -31.54 -2.76 -6.48
CA ASP A 52 -31.53 -2.91 -5.02
C ASP A 52 -30.15 -3.33 -4.49
N GLU A 53 -29.41 -4.13 -5.28
CA GLU A 53 -28.07 -4.63 -4.92
C GLU A 53 -26.94 -3.74 -5.44
N ARG A 54 -27.21 -2.96 -6.49
CA ARG A 54 -26.24 -2.09 -7.16
C ARG A 54 -25.61 -1.08 -6.21
N GLY A 55 -26.39 -0.44 -5.35
CA GLY A 55 -25.85 0.53 -4.38
C GLY A 55 -24.85 -0.11 -3.41
N ASN A 56 -25.10 -1.35 -2.98
CA ASN A 56 -24.17 -2.09 -2.14
C ASN A 56 -22.90 -2.50 -2.91
N ALA A 57 -23.06 -2.95 -4.15
CA ALA A 57 -21.94 -3.33 -5.01
C ALA A 57 -21.03 -2.14 -5.33
N GLU A 58 -21.59 -0.96 -5.62
CA GLU A 58 -20.84 0.28 -5.87
C GLU A 58 -20.05 0.73 -4.63
N ARG A 59 -20.63 0.65 -3.41
CA ARG A 59 -19.90 0.95 -2.16
C ARG A 59 -18.71 0.03 -1.93
N ARG A 60 -18.84 -1.27 -2.24
CA ARG A 60 -17.75 -2.24 -2.12
C ARG A 60 -16.63 -1.94 -3.11
N ALA A 61 -16.98 -1.55 -4.35
CA ALA A 61 -16.00 -1.13 -5.34
C ALA A 61 -15.23 0.12 -4.88
N LEU A 62 -15.93 1.15 -4.40
CA LEU A 62 -15.31 2.38 -3.88
C LEU A 62 -14.37 2.11 -2.70
N PHE A 63 -14.75 1.21 -1.79
CA PHE A 63 -13.89 0.84 -0.67
C PHE A 63 -12.57 0.23 -1.14
N VAL A 64 -12.60 -0.63 -2.16
CA VAL A 64 -11.39 -1.18 -2.79
C VAL A 64 -10.56 -0.08 -3.44
N GLY A 65 -11.21 0.90 -4.07
CA GLY A 65 -10.57 2.07 -4.68
C GLY A 65 -9.85 3.01 -3.71
N LEU A 66 -10.03 2.87 -2.39
CA LEU A 66 -9.36 3.68 -1.36
C LEU A 66 -7.99 3.11 -0.96
N TRP A 67 -7.75 1.82 -1.18
CA TRP A 67 -6.49 1.16 -0.83
C TRP A 67 -5.25 1.50 -1.69
N PRO A 68 -5.36 1.88 -2.98
CA PRO A 68 -4.21 2.24 -3.81
C PRO A 68 -3.24 3.27 -3.20
N PRO A 69 -3.69 4.46 -2.72
CA PRO A 69 -2.77 5.43 -2.13
C PRO A 69 -2.07 4.89 -0.87
N MET A 70 -2.78 4.10 -0.05
CA MET A 70 -2.20 3.49 1.14
C MET A 70 -1.06 2.53 0.78
N PHE A 71 -1.30 1.59 -0.15
CA PHE A 71 -0.25 0.66 -0.58
C PHE A 71 0.93 1.38 -1.24
N TRP A 72 0.67 2.46 -1.99
CA TRP A 72 1.71 3.25 -2.62
C TRP A 72 2.61 3.96 -1.60
N LEU A 73 2.03 4.56 -0.56
CA LEU A 73 2.77 5.24 0.50
C LEU A 73 3.62 4.25 1.31
N ILE A 74 3.07 3.08 1.66
CA ILE A 74 3.86 2.03 2.33
C ILE A 74 5.03 1.60 1.43
N ALA A 75 4.81 1.48 0.11
CA ALA A 75 5.86 1.16 -0.83
C ALA A 75 6.97 2.23 -0.85
N GLN A 76 6.62 3.51 -0.71
CA GLN A 76 7.61 4.59 -0.62
C GLN A 76 8.48 4.45 0.62
N SER A 77 7.90 4.19 1.79
CA SER A 77 8.67 3.96 3.02
C SER A 77 9.60 2.74 2.93
N VAL A 78 9.16 1.66 2.28
CA VAL A 78 10.03 0.49 2.01
C VAL A 78 11.16 0.85 1.04
N ARG A 79 10.86 1.63 0.00
CA ARG A 79 11.84 2.05 -1.01
C ARG A 79 12.92 2.96 -0.44
N GLU A 80 12.57 3.84 0.50
CA GLU A 80 13.53 4.67 1.22
C GLU A 80 14.51 3.81 2.02
N TYR A 81 14.02 2.79 2.72
CA TYR A 81 14.87 1.81 3.41
C TYR A 81 15.77 1.02 2.43
N GLU A 82 15.22 0.54 1.32
CA GLU A 82 15.99 -0.16 0.27
C GLU A 82 17.13 0.71 -0.30
N ARG A 83 16.87 2.00 -0.54
CA ARG A 83 17.87 2.97 -1.01
C ARG A 83 18.94 3.26 0.04
N GLY A 84 18.54 3.42 1.31
CA GLY A 84 19.46 3.65 2.42
C GLY A 84 20.43 2.49 2.65
N ARG A 85 20.01 1.24 2.39
CA ARG A 85 20.86 0.05 2.47
C ARG A 85 21.85 -0.09 1.28
N SER A 86 21.56 0.54 0.15
CA SER A 86 22.37 0.43 -1.08
C SER A 86 23.50 1.46 -1.17
N ARG A 87 23.61 2.36 -0.19
CA ARG A 87 24.71 3.33 -0.04
C ARG A 87 25.62 2.89 1.10
#